data_AF-A0A8C4Q0X8-F1
#
_entry.id   AF-A0A8C4Q0X8-F1
#
_cell.length_a   1.000
_cell.length_b   1.000
_cell.length_c   1.000
_cell.angle_alpha   90.00
_cell.angle_beta   90.00
_cell.angle_gamma   90.00
#
_symmetry.space_group_name_H-M   'P 1'
#
loop_
_entity.id
_entity.type
_entity.pdbx_description
1 polymer ?
#
loop_
_entity_poly.entity_id
_entity_poly.type
_entity_poly.pdbx_seq_one_letter_code
_entity_poly.pdbx_strand_id
1 'polypeptide(L)'
;TFFGFTLWKPRHLGSLVSPAMRLSLWASHSFTSGRSVVFLSSTVSSLARHHIMFLKTHKTAGSTVLNVLYRYGDHWNLSFALPVHYQFGYPSLFRATWVKGHDTGQRFDLMCNHMRFRLSEVRLPVMHPDTFFFTILRHPVEVAASAFSYYKSTASAFRNVSSLDSFMQNPLHFFHPGAQGNNYARNLMWFDLGLDPHKKPTQTELQKIFTSLDNIFGIVLLADYFDESMVLLRHALCWPLDDVVTFKSCWHNTAVRLRQWNSLDWALYFHFNTSFWHHAARFGLARLDAEVQELRARKKVLAAHCLQGSAVEGRIINDKRFRPFQLGSVQILGYNLKPGLSREEFTRCSRFILPELQYKDRIYVRQFPSKAQARINWNHTIGSPLRRPPVGKAKA
;
A
#
# COMPACT_ATOMS: atom_id res chain seq x y z
N THR A 1 -3.23 16.67 34.78
CA THR A 1 -2.02 17.42 34.39
C THR A 1 -1.04 16.47 33.76
N PHE A 2 -1.05 16.38 32.43
CA PHE A 2 -0.07 15.64 31.64
C PHE A 2 0.43 16.61 30.55
N PHE A 3 1.62 17.15 30.74
CA PHE A 3 2.40 17.79 29.69
C PHE A 3 3.19 16.68 28.99
N GLY A 4 2.80 16.36 27.76
CA GLY A 4 3.54 15.47 26.87
C GLY A 4 3.75 16.18 25.55
N PHE A 5 4.99 16.56 25.25
CA PHE A 5 5.37 17.25 24.03
C PHE A 5 5.01 16.37 22.82
N THR A 6 4.00 16.79 22.06
CA THR A 6 3.60 16.12 20.82
C THR A 6 4.35 16.81 19.68
N LEU A 7 5.22 16.09 18.97
CA LEU A 7 5.83 16.59 17.74
C LEU A 7 4.76 16.56 16.62
N TRP A 8 4.12 17.69 16.39
CA TRP A 8 3.32 17.95 15.19
C TRP A 8 4.20 18.52 14.09
N LYS A 9 3.83 18.24 12.82
CA LYS A 9 4.41 18.89 11.62
C LYS A 9 4.47 20.41 11.83
N PRO A 10 5.63 21.08 11.71
CA PRO A 10 5.70 22.53 11.78
C PRO A 10 4.81 23.13 10.69
N ARG A 11 3.79 23.90 11.09
CA ARG A 11 3.02 24.70 10.13
C ARG A 11 3.92 25.84 9.69
N HIS A 12 4.15 25.98 8.39
CA HIS A 12 4.78 27.14 7.81
C HIS A 12 3.94 28.39 8.14
N LEU A 13 4.39 29.20 9.08
CA LEU A 13 4.06 30.62 9.11
C LEU A 13 5.00 31.33 8.14
N GLY A 14 4.40 32.04 7.18
CA GLY A 14 5.12 32.86 6.23
C GLY A 14 5.89 33.99 6.92
N SER A 15 7.18 34.05 6.60
CA SER A 15 7.92 35.24 6.18
C SER A 15 7.37 36.59 6.65
N LEU A 16 8.11 37.26 7.54
CA LEU A 16 8.42 38.70 7.47
C LEU A 16 9.52 39.02 8.51
N VAL A 17 10.80 38.80 8.20
CA VAL A 17 11.93 39.66 8.64
C VAL A 17 13.12 39.43 7.69
N SER A 18 13.66 40.52 7.11
CA SER A 18 14.83 40.54 6.22
C SER A 18 16.17 40.42 6.96
N PRO A 19 17.28 40.06 6.27
CA PRO A 19 18.55 39.69 6.89
C PRO A 19 19.55 40.86 6.97
N ALA A 20 20.10 41.14 8.15
CA ALA A 20 21.45 41.72 8.34
C ALA A 20 21.83 41.88 9.83
N MET A 21 23.09 41.56 10.16
CA MET A 21 23.85 41.91 11.39
C MET A 21 23.40 41.21 12.70
N ARG A 22 24.25 40.70 13.60
CA ARG A 22 25.68 40.92 13.92
C ARG A 22 26.20 39.76 14.81
N LEU A 23 27.53 39.68 14.88
CA LEU A 23 28.37 38.70 15.57
C LEU A 23 28.30 38.64 17.11
N SER A 24 28.73 37.47 17.61
CA SER A 24 29.64 37.19 18.76
C SER A 24 29.13 37.26 20.21
N LEU A 25 29.84 36.48 21.07
CA LEU A 25 29.85 36.38 22.55
C LEU A 25 29.12 35.10 23.06
N TRP A 26 29.68 34.06 23.72
CA TRP A 26 30.96 33.78 24.41
C TRP A 26 31.34 32.30 24.30
N ALA A 27 32.64 32.05 24.45
CA ALA A 27 33.28 30.75 24.60
C ALA A 27 33.24 30.21 26.04
N SER A 28 33.77 29.00 26.20
CA SER A 28 34.19 28.28 27.43
C SER A 28 33.12 27.52 28.21
N HIS A 29 33.12 26.20 28.10
CA HIS A 29 33.73 25.30 29.11
C HIS A 29 33.99 23.92 28.48
N SER A 30 35.27 23.58 28.39
CA SER A 30 35.74 22.25 28.02
C SER A 30 35.70 21.35 29.25
N PHE A 31 35.04 20.20 29.14
CA PHE A 31 35.36 19.04 29.97
C PHE A 31 35.61 17.85 29.06
N THR A 32 36.87 17.41 29.07
CA THR A 32 37.41 16.28 28.33
C THR A 32 36.95 14.97 28.95
N SER A 33 36.30 14.12 28.16
CA SER A 33 36.31 12.68 28.37
C SER A 33 36.36 12.01 27.01
N GLY A 34 37.50 11.39 26.73
CA GLY A 34 37.81 10.74 25.47
C GLY A 34 36.89 9.56 25.20
N ARG A 35 36.14 9.66 24.11
CA ARG A 35 35.80 8.51 23.26
C ARG A 35 35.93 9.00 21.83
N SER A 36 36.92 8.49 21.12
CA SER A 36 36.97 8.58 19.67
C SER A 36 35.69 7.97 19.12
N VAL A 37 34.71 8.82 18.82
CA VAL A 37 33.56 8.43 18.00
C VAL A 37 34.13 8.27 16.61
N VAL A 38 34.56 7.05 16.31
CA VAL A 38 34.74 6.62 14.93
C VAL A 38 33.36 6.76 14.29
N PHE A 39 33.16 7.83 13.53
CA PHE A 39 32.09 7.92 12.57
C PHE A 39 32.36 6.81 11.55
N LEU A 40 31.87 5.61 11.84
CA LEU A 40 31.63 4.60 10.83
C LEU A 40 30.55 5.22 9.93
N SER A 41 31.02 5.93 8.91
CA SER A 41 30.23 6.22 7.72
C SER A 41 29.73 4.88 7.24
N SER A 42 28.49 4.55 7.58
CA SER A 42 27.82 3.38 7.07
C SER A 42 27.66 3.60 5.57
N THR A 43 28.62 3.11 4.80
CA THR A 43 28.44 2.87 3.37
C THR A 43 27.26 1.94 3.25
N VAL A 44 26.09 2.51 2.96
CA VAL A 44 24.91 1.76 2.53
C VAL A 44 25.37 0.92 1.34
N SER A 45 25.30 -0.40 1.49
CA SER A 45 25.63 -1.35 0.42
C SER A 45 24.92 -0.90 -0.86
N SER A 46 25.71 -0.66 -1.91
CA SER A 46 25.29 -0.05 -3.18
C SER A 46 24.55 -1.01 -4.12
N LEU A 47 23.99 -2.11 -3.58
CA LEU A 47 23.26 -3.10 -4.35
C LEU A 47 21.77 -3.01 -4.02
N ALA A 48 20.95 -2.83 -5.06
CA ALA A 48 19.51 -2.74 -4.93
C ALA A 48 18.94 -4.03 -4.30
N ARG A 49 18.00 -3.90 -3.38
CA ARG A 49 17.31 -5.07 -2.80
C ARG A 49 16.30 -5.61 -3.82
N HIS A 50 16.37 -6.91 -4.09
CA HIS A 50 15.47 -7.59 -5.02
C HIS A 50 14.44 -8.50 -4.34
N HIS A 51 14.74 -8.98 -3.12
CA HIS A 51 13.87 -9.89 -2.38
C HIS A 51 12.98 -9.09 -1.44
N ILE A 52 11.70 -8.95 -1.80
CA ILE A 52 10.79 -7.97 -1.22
C ILE A 52 9.40 -8.57 -1.00
N MET A 53 8.91 -8.45 0.22
CA MET A 53 7.54 -8.76 0.58
C MET A 53 6.81 -7.49 0.98
N PHE A 54 5.81 -7.12 0.19
CA PHE A 54 4.88 -6.04 0.50
C PHE A 54 3.55 -6.60 0.95
N LEU A 55 3.25 -6.45 2.24
CA LEU A 55 1.92 -6.78 2.73
C LEU A 55 0.94 -5.66 2.35
N LYS A 56 0.19 -5.91 1.29
CA LYS A 56 -0.83 -4.98 0.79
C LYS A 56 -2.10 -5.04 1.65
N THR A 57 -2.32 -4.02 2.47
CA THR A 57 -3.58 -3.82 3.19
C THR A 57 -4.66 -3.18 2.29
N HIS A 58 -5.92 -3.38 2.62
CA HIS A 58 -7.05 -2.90 1.84
C HIS A 58 -7.32 -1.42 2.10
N LYS A 59 -7.61 -0.68 1.02
CA LYS A 59 -8.02 0.74 1.01
C LYS A 59 -6.98 1.75 1.52
N THR A 60 -5.72 1.35 1.50
CA THR A 60 -4.55 2.11 1.96
C THR A 60 -3.65 2.58 0.80
N ALA A 61 -4.19 2.71 -0.42
CA ALA A 61 -3.43 3.02 -1.64
C ALA A 61 -2.38 1.95 -2.03
N GLY A 62 -2.48 0.73 -1.49
CA GLY A 62 -1.56 -0.37 -1.82
C GLY A 62 -1.53 -0.80 -3.28
N SER A 63 -2.57 -0.53 -4.09
CA SER A 63 -2.54 -0.82 -5.55
C SER A 63 -1.52 0.03 -6.29
N THR A 64 -1.27 1.26 -5.82
CA THR A 64 -0.22 2.10 -6.39
C THR A 64 1.15 1.52 -6.07
N VAL A 65 1.43 1.21 -4.80
CA VAL A 65 2.70 0.59 -4.38
C VAL A 65 2.93 -0.74 -5.12
N LEU A 66 1.87 -1.53 -5.31
CA LEU A 66 1.93 -2.75 -6.11
C LEU A 66 2.32 -2.48 -7.57
N ASN A 67 1.76 -1.45 -8.22
CA ASN A 67 2.16 -1.08 -9.59
C ASN A 67 3.66 -0.74 -9.65
N VAL A 68 4.19 -0.04 -8.64
CA VAL A 68 5.63 0.23 -8.52
C VAL A 68 6.43 -1.08 -8.49
N LEU A 69 6.09 -1.97 -7.55
CA LEU A 69 6.76 -3.26 -7.36
C LEU A 69 6.71 -4.13 -8.62
N TYR A 70 5.57 -4.13 -9.30
CA TYR A 70 5.38 -4.86 -10.56
C TYR A 70 6.26 -4.32 -11.68
N ARG A 71 6.38 -2.99 -11.82
CA ARG A 71 7.26 -2.37 -12.82
C ARG A 71 8.72 -2.65 -12.50
N TYR A 72 9.11 -2.50 -11.24
CA TYR A 72 10.46 -2.80 -10.78
C TYR A 72 10.84 -4.24 -11.08
N GLY A 73 10.01 -5.21 -10.69
CA GLY A 73 10.30 -6.62 -10.95
C GLY A 73 10.19 -7.01 -12.43
N ASP A 74 9.34 -6.37 -13.24
CA ASP A 74 9.31 -6.57 -14.70
C ASP A 74 10.60 -6.03 -15.34
N HIS A 75 11.10 -4.88 -14.87
CA HIS A 75 12.35 -4.28 -15.37
C HIS A 75 13.57 -5.14 -15.04
N TRP A 76 13.65 -5.66 -13.81
CA TRP A 76 14.78 -6.48 -13.34
C TRP A 76 14.58 -7.99 -13.54
N ASN A 77 13.57 -8.39 -14.31
CA ASN A 77 13.24 -9.80 -14.60
C ASN A 77 13.04 -10.68 -13.35
N LEU A 78 12.56 -10.12 -12.25
CA LEU A 78 12.36 -10.80 -10.97
C LEU A 78 11.20 -11.81 -11.01
N SER A 79 11.25 -12.83 -10.16
CA SER A 79 10.19 -13.80 -9.97
C SER A 79 9.13 -13.31 -8.97
N PHE A 80 7.86 -13.57 -9.24
CA PHE A 80 6.73 -13.14 -8.43
C PHE A 80 5.99 -14.33 -7.82
N ALA A 81 5.77 -14.29 -6.51
CA ALA A 81 4.77 -15.12 -5.87
C ALA A 81 3.39 -14.60 -6.29
N LEU A 82 2.71 -15.34 -7.16
CA LEU A 82 1.39 -14.96 -7.69
C LEU A 82 0.28 -15.86 -7.15
N PRO A 83 -0.90 -15.30 -6.82
CA PRO A 83 -2.06 -16.10 -6.43
C PRO A 83 -2.60 -16.91 -7.60
N VAL A 84 -3.26 -18.04 -7.31
CA VAL A 84 -3.99 -18.83 -8.33
C VAL A 84 -5.03 -17.97 -9.07
N HIS A 85 -5.72 -17.11 -8.33
CA HIS A 85 -6.72 -16.15 -8.83
C HIS A 85 -6.22 -14.70 -8.72
N TYR A 86 -6.98 -13.83 -8.04
CA TYR A 86 -6.64 -12.40 -7.88
C TYR A 86 -6.03 -12.07 -6.51
N GLN A 87 -6.32 -12.89 -5.50
CA GLN A 87 -5.86 -12.75 -4.12
C GLN A 87 -5.48 -14.13 -3.56
N PHE A 88 -4.69 -14.15 -2.49
CA PHE A 88 -4.29 -15.39 -1.83
C PHE A 88 -5.33 -15.84 -0.81
N GLY A 89 -6.35 -16.59 -1.26
CA GLY A 89 -7.32 -17.31 -0.40
C GLY A 89 -8.09 -16.45 0.62
N TYR A 90 -8.12 -15.13 0.40
CA TYR A 90 -8.77 -14.18 1.30
C TYR A 90 -10.29 -14.47 1.40
N PRO A 91 -10.90 -14.41 2.59
CA PRO A 91 -10.43 -13.83 3.85
C PRO A 91 -9.70 -14.80 4.81
N SER A 92 -9.37 -16.00 4.38
CA SER A 92 -8.65 -16.97 5.21
C SER A 92 -7.18 -16.57 5.41
N LEU A 93 -6.57 -16.95 6.54
CA LEU A 93 -5.14 -16.76 6.78
C LEU A 93 -4.32 -17.38 5.64
N PHE A 94 -3.31 -16.65 5.17
CA PHE A 94 -2.45 -17.04 4.06
C PHE A 94 -1.88 -18.44 4.26
N ARG A 95 -1.85 -19.21 3.17
CA ARG A 95 -1.18 -20.51 3.06
C ARG A 95 -0.27 -20.50 1.84
N ALA A 96 0.93 -21.04 1.98
CA ALA A 96 1.92 -21.08 0.89
C ALA A 96 1.40 -21.82 -0.35
N THR A 97 0.53 -22.82 -0.15
CA THR A 97 -0.12 -23.58 -1.23
C THR A 97 -1.01 -22.76 -2.16
N TRP A 98 -1.34 -21.51 -1.81
CA TRP A 98 -2.07 -20.60 -2.71
C TRP A 98 -1.17 -19.86 -3.70
N VAL A 99 0.15 -20.01 -3.58
CA VAL A 99 1.12 -19.49 -4.54
C VAL A 99 1.19 -20.44 -5.75
N LYS A 100 1.06 -19.88 -6.95
CA LYS A 100 1.24 -20.63 -8.19
C LYS A 100 2.67 -21.16 -8.28
N GLY A 101 2.81 -22.46 -8.50
CA GLY A 101 4.12 -23.11 -8.56
C GLY A 101 4.74 -23.38 -7.20
N HIS A 102 3.97 -23.29 -6.10
CA HIS A 102 4.47 -23.63 -4.77
C HIS A 102 5.02 -25.07 -4.67
N ASP A 103 4.42 -25.99 -5.43
CA ASP A 103 4.80 -27.40 -5.54
C ASP A 103 6.22 -27.63 -6.08
N THR A 104 6.84 -26.64 -6.72
CA THR A 104 8.22 -26.75 -7.22
C THR A 104 9.28 -26.50 -6.15
N GLY A 105 8.88 -26.06 -4.95
CA GLY A 105 9.81 -25.63 -3.89
C GLY A 105 10.54 -24.32 -4.19
N GLN A 106 10.19 -23.65 -5.29
CA GLN A 106 10.79 -22.38 -5.69
C GLN A 106 10.44 -21.26 -4.70
N ARG A 107 11.45 -20.44 -4.38
CA ARG A 107 11.29 -19.16 -3.70
C ARG A 107 11.13 -18.02 -4.70
N PHE A 108 10.50 -16.94 -4.27
CA PHE A 108 10.19 -15.81 -5.13
C PHE A 108 10.83 -14.52 -4.63
N ASP A 109 11.26 -13.69 -5.58
CA ASP A 109 11.84 -12.38 -5.30
C ASP A 109 10.79 -11.40 -4.79
N LEU A 110 9.58 -11.39 -5.35
CA LEU A 110 8.54 -10.42 -5.04
C LEU A 110 7.22 -11.05 -4.63
N MET A 111 6.65 -10.60 -3.51
CA MET A 111 5.29 -10.95 -3.09
C MET A 111 4.52 -9.71 -2.63
N CYS A 112 3.45 -9.36 -3.34
CA CYS A 112 2.74 -8.10 -3.09
C CYS A 112 1.21 -8.12 -3.32
N ASN A 113 0.62 -9.26 -3.70
CA ASN A 113 -0.84 -9.37 -3.86
C ASN A 113 -1.55 -9.51 -2.51
N HIS A 114 -2.85 -9.16 -2.50
CA HIS A 114 -3.69 -9.22 -1.30
C HIS A 114 -3.71 -10.61 -0.66
N MET A 115 -3.56 -10.63 0.66
CA MET A 115 -3.65 -11.80 1.53
C MET A 115 -4.13 -11.37 2.91
N ARG A 116 -4.51 -12.34 3.74
CA ARG A 116 -4.55 -12.16 5.19
C ARG A 116 -3.26 -12.74 5.76
N PHE A 117 -2.41 -11.92 6.37
CA PHE A 117 -1.01 -12.27 6.62
C PHE A 117 -0.83 -13.46 7.58
N ARG A 118 0.18 -14.29 7.29
CA ARG A 118 0.66 -15.35 8.19
C ARG A 118 2.16 -15.53 7.97
N LEU A 119 2.97 -14.92 8.84
CA LEU A 119 4.43 -14.85 8.67
C LEU A 119 5.08 -16.23 8.45
N SER A 120 4.65 -17.25 9.19
CA SER A 120 5.20 -18.62 9.09
C SER A 120 5.04 -19.24 7.70
N GLU A 121 3.97 -18.88 6.98
CA GLU A 121 3.69 -19.36 5.63
C GLU A 121 4.35 -18.52 4.54
N VAL A 122 4.72 -17.27 4.86
CA VAL A 122 5.38 -16.36 3.91
C VAL A 122 6.90 -16.52 3.96
N ARG A 123 7.51 -16.41 5.15
CA ARG A 123 8.96 -16.18 5.28
C ARG A 123 9.81 -17.33 4.77
N LEU A 124 9.49 -18.55 5.16
CA LEU A 124 10.29 -19.74 4.82
C LEU A 124 9.71 -20.56 3.66
N PRO A 125 8.39 -20.67 3.47
CA PRO A 125 7.86 -21.45 2.34
C PRO A 125 7.82 -20.73 0.99
N VAL A 126 7.90 -19.39 0.97
CA VAL A 126 7.67 -18.60 -0.26
C VAL A 126 8.83 -17.64 -0.56
N MET A 127 9.31 -16.91 0.44
CA MET A 127 10.28 -15.84 0.26
C MET A 127 11.73 -16.28 0.52
N HIS A 128 12.71 -15.51 0.05
CA HIS A 128 14.12 -15.72 0.39
C HIS A 128 14.43 -15.27 1.84
N PRO A 129 15.43 -15.85 2.52
CA PRO A 129 15.73 -15.53 3.93
C PRO A 129 16.05 -14.05 4.21
N ASP A 130 16.67 -13.35 3.27
CA ASP A 130 17.07 -11.94 3.30
C ASP A 130 15.98 -10.98 2.79
N THR A 131 14.75 -11.48 2.59
CA THR A 131 13.63 -10.69 2.11
C THR A 131 13.35 -9.50 3.02
N PHE A 132 13.23 -8.32 2.42
CA PHE A 132 12.78 -7.12 3.10
C PHE A 132 11.25 -7.06 3.14
N PHE A 133 10.69 -6.98 4.35
CA PHE A 133 9.25 -6.89 4.58
C PHE A 133 8.85 -5.45 4.85
N PHE A 134 7.79 -5.00 4.18
CA PHE A 134 7.14 -3.74 4.50
C PHE A 134 5.63 -3.82 4.27
N THR A 135 4.90 -2.87 4.83
CA THR A 135 3.44 -2.76 4.68
C THR A 135 3.06 -1.29 4.54
N ILE A 136 1.78 -1.03 4.29
CA ILE A 136 1.21 0.31 4.23
C ILE A 136 -0.04 0.37 5.10
N LEU A 137 -0.22 1.48 5.81
CA LEU A 137 -1.42 1.79 6.59
C LEU A 137 -2.00 3.13 6.14
N ARG A 138 -3.21 3.43 6.59
CA ARG A 138 -3.89 4.71 6.36
C ARG A 138 -4.76 5.03 7.58
N HIS A 139 -5.05 6.31 7.78
CA HIS A 139 -5.92 6.75 8.86
C HIS A 139 -7.25 5.96 8.85
N PRO A 140 -7.67 5.32 9.97
CA PRO A 140 -8.79 4.37 9.97
C PRO A 140 -10.13 4.94 9.52
N VAL A 141 -10.37 6.24 9.74
CA VAL A 141 -11.59 6.92 9.27
C VAL A 141 -11.67 6.90 7.74
N GLU A 142 -10.55 7.13 7.07
CA GLU A 142 -10.46 7.14 5.62
C GLU A 142 -10.55 5.71 5.04
N VAL A 143 -9.96 4.73 5.72
CA VAL A 143 -10.09 3.31 5.39
C VAL A 143 -11.55 2.89 5.48
N ALA A 144 -12.23 3.22 6.58
CA ALA A 144 -13.63 2.85 6.80
C ALA A 144 -14.58 3.50 5.79
N ALA A 145 -14.38 4.78 5.47
CA ALA A 145 -15.17 5.47 4.43
C ALA A 145 -14.97 4.81 3.06
N SER A 146 -13.72 4.56 2.68
CA SER A 146 -13.40 3.91 1.42
C SER A 146 -13.92 2.46 1.36
N ALA A 147 -13.85 1.73 2.47
CA ALA A 147 -14.36 0.36 2.58
C ALA A 147 -15.88 0.31 2.48
N PHE A 148 -16.59 1.22 3.16
CA PHE A 148 -18.06 1.31 3.11
C PHE A 148 -18.57 1.51 1.69
N SER A 149 -18.00 2.46 0.94
CA SER A 149 -18.40 2.72 -0.44
C SER A 149 -18.02 1.55 -1.35
N TYR A 150 -16.80 1.03 -1.23
CA TYR A 150 -16.27 0.02 -2.15
C TYR A 150 -16.89 -1.37 -1.95
N TYR A 151 -17.09 -1.79 -0.70
CA TYR A 151 -17.63 -3.11 -0.36
C TYR A 151 -19.14 -3.08 -0.09
N LYS A 152 -19.83 -2.03 -0.57
CA LYS A 152 -21.25 -1.79 -0.30
C LYS A 152 -22.13 -3.00 -0.58
N SER A 153 -21.90 -3.68 -1.71
CA SER A 153 -22.65 -4.88 -2.12
C SER A 153 -22.06 -6.18 -1.59
N THR A 154 -20.79 -6.18 -1.19
CA THR A 154 -20.03 -7.38 -0.80
C THR A 154 -20.17 -7.70 0.69
N ALA A 155 -20.09 -6.69 1.56
CA ALA A 155 -20.23 -6.85 3.00
C ALA A 155 -21.71 -6.77 3.39
N SER A 156 -22.22 -7.80 4.08
CA SER A 156 -23.62 -7.81 4.53
C SER A 156 -23.94 -6.63 5.44
N ALA A 157 -22.99 -6.19 6.28
CA ALA A 157 -23.13 -5.03 7.15
C ALA A 157 -23.36 -3.70 6.40
N PHE A 158 -22.99 -3.62 5.12
CA PHE A 158 -23.13 -2.40 4.33
C PHE A 158 -24.33 -2.42 3.39
N ARG A 159 -24.81 -3.61 2.98
CA ARG A 159 -25.71 -3.80 1.84
C ARG A 159 -26.97 -2.93 1.87
N ASN A 160 -27.63 -2.85 3.02
CA ASN A 160 -28.94 -2.20 3.15
C ASN A 160 -28.88 -0.87 3.91
N VAL A 161 -27.69 -0.31 4.12
CA VAL A 161 -27.54 0.97 4.82
C VAL A 161 -27.54 2.11 3.81
N SER A 162 -28.19 3.24 4.07
CA SER A 162 -28.21 4.37 3.13
C SER A 162 -26.87 5.12 3.07
N SER A 163 -26.23 5.35 4.21
CA SER A 163 -25.00 6.15 4.33
C SER A 163 -24.05 5.62 5.40
N LEU A 164 -22.79 6.04 5.37
CA LEU A 164 -21.82 5.69 6.41
C LEU A 164 -22.27 6.25 7.76
N ASP A 165 -22.87 7.43 7.77
CA ASP A 165 -23.38 8.05 8.99
C ASP A 165 -24.51 7.23 9.60
N SER A 166 -25.44 6.73 8.79
CA SER A 166 -26.51 5.82 9.22
C SER A 166 -25.96 4.50 9.76
N PHE A 167 -24.91 3.94 9.12
CA PHE A 167 -24.23 2.76 9.66
C PHE A 167 -23.65 3.05 11.05
N MET A 168 -23.03 4.22 11.21
CA MET A 168 -22.36 4.62 12.45
C MET A 168 -23.30 5.07 13.57
N GLN A 169 -24.59 5.27 13.30
CA GLN A 169 -25.60 5.49 14.34
C GLN A 169 -25.88 4.20 15.13
N ASN A 170 -25.85 3.04 14.47
CA ASN A 170 -26.05 1.74 15.12
C ASN A 170 -25.25 0.62 14.44
N PRO A 171 -23.91 0.62 14.53
CA PRO A 171 -23.08 -0.30 13.77
C PRO A 171 -23.25 -1.75 14.21
N LEU A 172 -23.60 -2.00 15.48
CA LEU A 172 -23.82 -3.34 16.02
C LEU A 172 -25.12 -3.99 15.51
N HIS A 173 -26.11 -3.20 15.11
CA HIS A 173 -27.31 -3.74 14.47
C HIS A 173 -27.03 -4.33 13.10
N PHE A 174 -26.13 -3.71 12.33
CA PHE A 174 -25.79 -4.15 10.97
C PHE A 174 -24.64 -5.16 10.93
N PHE A 175 -23.72 -5.09 11.89
CA PHE A 175 -22.50 -5.88 11.89
C PHE A 175 -22.60 -7.13 12.74
N HIS A 176 -22.52 -8.29 12.07
CA HIS A 176 -22.37 -9.59 12.72
C HIS A 176 -20.97 -10.16 12.43
N PRO A 177 -20.19 -10.53 13.48
CA PRO A 177 -18.90 -11.22 13.31
C PRO A 177 -19.05 -12.49 12.45
N GLY A 178 -18.10 -12.72 11.55
CA GLY A 178 -18.09 -13.90 10.67
C GLY A 178 -19.10 -13.91 9.53
N ALA A 179 -20.06 -12.98 9.49
CA ALA A 179 -20.98 -12.88 8.36
C ALA A 179 -20.26 -12.47 7.07
N GLN A 180 -20.83 -12.86 5.93
CA GLN A 180 -20.20 -12.75 4.62
C GLN A 180 -19.70 -11.32 4.33
N GLY A 181 -18.39 -11.19 4.09
CA GLY A 181 -17.74 -9.92 3.74
C GLY A 181 -17.60 -8.93 4.90
N ASN A 182 -18.06 -9.24 6.10
CA ASN A 182 -17.98 -8.30 7.24
C ASN A 182 -16.56 -8.10 7.76
N ASN A 183 -15.58 -8.91 7.35
CA ASN A 183 -14.17 -8.62 7.57
C ASN A 183 -13.74 -7.25 6.99
N TYR A 184 -14.45 -6.72 5.98
CA TYR A 184 -14.21 -5.39 5.42
C TYR A 184 -14.78 -4.23 6.25
N ALA A 185 -15.62 -4.52 7.24
CA ALA A 185 -16.44 -3.51 7.90
C ALA A 185 -15.90 -3.03 9.25
N ARG A 186 -14.89 -3.70 9.81
CA ARG A 186 -14.31 -3.34 11.10
C ARG A 186 -12.86 -3.80 11.22
N ASN A 187 -11.98 -2.91 11.67
CA ASN A 187 -10.56 -3.20 11.92
C ASN A 187 -9.89 -3.90 10.72
N LEU A 188 -10.07 -3.34 9.52
CA LEU A 188 -9.70 -4.00 8.27
C LEU A 188 -8.17 -4.11 8.12
N MET A 189 -7.40 -3.08 8.49
CA MET A 189 -5.93 -3.17 8.41
C MET A 189 -5.39 -4.21 9.40
N TRP A 190 -5.91 -4.21 10.63
CA TRP A 190 -5.62 -5.20 11.66
C TRP A 190 -5.94 -6.62 11.19
N PHE A 191 -7.09 -6.80 10.53
CA PHE A 191 -7.49 -8.08 9.93
C PHE A 191 -6.49 -8.52 8.85
N ASP A 192 -6.11 -7.63 7.95
CA ASP A 192 -5.15 -7.91 6.87
C ASP A 192 -3.76 -8.31 7.40
N LEU A 193 -3.35 -7.77 8.57
CA LEU A 193 -2.15 -8.19 9.30
C LEU A 193 -2.24 -9.60 9.92
N GLY A 194 -3.34 -10.32 9.71
CA GLY A 194 -3.52 -11.69 10.22
C GLY A 194 -4.08 -11.76 11.64
N LEU A 195 -4.39 -10.62 12.24
CA LEU A 195 -4.84 -10.55 13.63
C LEU A 195 -6.36 -10.74 13.72
N ASP A 196 -6.86 -11.02 14.92
CA ASP A 196 -8.29 -11.12 15.19
C ASP A 196 -8.88 -9.70 15.39
N PRO A 197 -9.82 -9.25 14.54
CA PRO A 197 -10.40 -7.91 14.59
C PRO A 197 -11.45 -7.74 15.71
N HIS A 198 -11.84 -8.83 16.38
CA HIS A 198 -12.86 -8.84 17.43
C HIS A 198 -12.27 -9.00 18.84
N LYS A 199 -11.01 -9.44 18.94
CA LYS A 199 -10.31 -9.59 20.22
C LYS A 199 -10.18 -8.23 20.90
N LYS A 200 -10.30 -8.21 22.24
CA LYS A 200 -10.00 -7.07 23.10
C LYS A 200 -8.67 -7.33 23.82
N PRO A 201 -7.52 -7.07 23.16
CA PRO A 201 -6.22 -7.30 23.77
C PRO A 201 -5.99 -6.38 24.97
N THR A 202 -5.32 -6.89 25.98
CA THR A 202 -4.74 -6.07 27.06
C THR A 202 -3.65 -5.16 26.52
N GLN A 203 -3.28 -4.11 27.27
CA GLN A 203 -2.21 -3.20 26.88
C GLN A 203 -0.88 -3.94 26.65
N THR A 204 -0.59 -4.95 27.49
CA THR A 204 0.61 -5.80 27.36
C THR A 204 0.57 -6.66 26.09
N GLU A 205 -0.58 -7.23 25.74
CA GLU A 205 -0.74 -7.97 24.48
C GLU A 205 -0.60 -7.05 23.26
N LEU A 206 -1.20 -5.85 23.30
CA LEU A 206 -1.05 -4.85 22.25
C LEU A 206 0.42 -4.50 22.03
N GLN A 207 1.17 -4.26 23.09
CA GLN A 207 2.58 -3.89 22.95
C GLN A 207 3.44 -5.04 22.42
N LYS A 208 3.13 -6.29 22.81
CA LYS A 208 3.79 -7.47 22.22
C LYS A 208 3.49 -7.59 20.72
N ILE A 209 2.25 -7.33 20.31
CA ILE A 209 1.87 -7.30 18.89
C ILE A 209 2.65 -6.22 18.15
N PHE A 210 2.69 -4.99 18.66
CA PHE A 210 3.42 -3.89 18.01
C PHE A 210 4.92 -4.18 17.91
N THR A 211 5.54 -4.66 18.98
CA THR A 211 6.95 -5.07 18.97
C THR A 211 7.20 -6.18 17.93
N SER A 212 6.31 -7.15 17.83
CA SER A 212 6.40 -8.20 16.80
C SER A 212 6.31 -7.63 15.38
N LEU A 213 5.37 -6.71 15.14
CA LEU A 213 5.20 -6.07 13.83
C LEU A 213 6.39 -5.16 13.47
N ASP A 214 6.94 -4.40 14.43
CA ASP A 214 8.16 -3.59 14.24
C ASP A 214 9.37 -4.46 13.87
N ASN A 215 9.47 -5.67 14.43
CA ASN A 215 10.53 -6.63 14.11
C ASN A 215 10.32 -7.30 12.75
N ILE A 216 9.07 -7.42 12.29
CA ILE A 216 8.74 -8.02 10.99
C ILE A 216 8.95 -7.01 9.87
N PHE A 217 8.37 -5.81 9.99
CA PHE A 217 8.35 -4.83 8.92
C PHE A 217 9.46 -3.80 9.10
N GLY A 218 10.43 -3.80 8.19
CA GLY A 218 11.54 -2.84 8.22
C GLY A 218 11.09 -1.39 8.02
N ILE A 219 9.94 -1.18 7.38
CA ILE A 219 9.21 0.09 7.38
C ILE A 219 7.71 -0.14 7.22
N VAL A 220 6.91 0.72 7.85
CA VAL A 220 5.46 0.81 7.63
C VAL A 220 5.13 2.15 7.01
N LEU A 221 4.63 2.13 5.78
CA LEU A 221 4.25 3.32 5.02
C LEU A 221 2.93 3.87 5.53
N LEU A 222 2.73 5.18 5.42
CA LEU A 222 1.46 5.84 5.72
C LEU A 222 0.91 6.52 4.47
N ALA A 223 -0.27 6.08 4.01
CA ALA A 223 -0.92 6.71 2.86
C ALA A 223 -1.32 8.18 3.12
N ASP A 224 -1.44 8.58 4.38
CA ASP A 224 -1.65 9.97 4.79
C ASP A 224 -0.44 10.87 4.52
N TYR A 225 0.75 10.28 4.45
CA TYR A 225 2.02 10.92 4.10
C TYR A 225 2.62 10.15 2.93
N PHE A 226 1.81 9.85 1.92
CA PHE A 226 2.19 8.92 0.87
C PHE A 226 3.49 9.36 0.19
N ASP A 227 3.65 10.65 -0.11
CA ASP A 227 4.88 11.19 -0.69
C ASP A 227 6.10 11.00 0.22
N GLU A 228 5.99 11.33 1.51
CA GLU A 228 7.04 11.12 2.50
C GLU A 228 7.36 9.63 2.71
N SER A 229 6.33 8.77 2.68
CA SER A 229 6.45 7.32 2.87
C SER A 229 7.17 6.67 1.71
N MET A 230 6.85 7.10 0.50
CA MET A 230 7.51 6.64 -0.70
C MET A 230 8.99 7.01 -0.76
N VAL A 231 9.39 8.18 -0.23
CA VAL A 231 10.81 8.53 -0.09
C VAL A 231 11.51 7.63 0.93
N LEU A 232 10.92 7.41 2.10
CA LEU A 232 11.52 6.53 3.11
C LEU A 232 11.62 5.07 2.64
N LEU A 233 10.63 4.59 1.88
CA LEU A 233 10.68 3.27 1.25
C LEU A 233 11.86 3.16 0.28
N ARG A 234 12.10 4.19 -0.53
CA ARG A 234 13.22 4.22 -1.48
C ARG A 234 14.56 4.02 -0.76
N HIS A 235 14.78 4.67 0.38
CA HIS A 235 16.05 4.55 1.12
C HIS A 235 16.19 3.22 1.83
N ALA A 236 15.10 2.68 2.36
CA ALA A 236 15.09 1.34 2.95
C ALA A 236 15.37 0.23 1.92
N LEU A 237 15.07 0.48 0.64
CA LEU A 237 15.18 -0.47 -0.47
C LEU A 237 16.28 -0.15 -1.50
N CYS A 238 16.96 1.00 -1.38
CA CYS A 238 17.91 1.54 -2.37
C CYS A 238 17.31 1.70 -3.78
N TRP A 239 16.08 2.22 -3.89
CA TRP A 239 15.36 2.36 -5.17
C TRP A 239 15.49 3.74 -5.82
N PRO A 240 15.45 3.82 -7.17
CA PRO A 240 15.44 5.07 -7.91
C PRO A 240 14.12 5.86 -7.79
N LEU A 241 14.18 7.17 -7.99
CA LEU A 241 13.11 8.13 -7.70
C LEU A 241 11.87 8.05 -8.62
N ASP A 242 12.01 7.55 -9.83
CA ASP A 242 10.97 7.52 -10.87
C ASP A 242 9.73 6.67 -10.50
N ASP A 243 9.76 6.02 -9.34
CA ASP A 243 8.91 4.89 -9.05
C ASP A 243 7.65 5.17 -8.22
N VAL A 244 7.42 6.34 -7.61
CA VAL A 244 6.58 6.38 -6.39
C VAL A 244 5.50 7.52 -6.22
N VAL A 245 4.28 7.41 -6.81
CA VAL A 245 3.36 8.58 -7.03
C VAL A 245 1.84 8.46 -6.66
N THR A 246 1.21 9.34 -5.84
CA THR A 246 -0.30 9.56 -5.70
C THR A 246 -0.82 10.88 -5.02
N PHE A 247 -2.16 11.08 -4.86
CA PHE A 247 -2.94 12.27 -4.33
C PHE A 247 -4.04 11.96 -3.25
N LYS A 248 -4.60 12.97 -2.55
CA LYS A 248 -5.38 12.90 -1.26
C LYS A 248 -6.82 13.51 -1.25
N SER A 249 -7.69 13.14 -0.27
CA SER A 249 -9.00 13.76 0.10
C SER A 249 -9.38 13.48 1.59
N CYS A 250 -10.27 14.28 2.25
CA CYS A 250 -10.64 14.16 3.70
C CYS A 250 -12.14 14.49 4.04
N TRP A 251 -12.69 13.88 5.11
CA TRP A 251 -14.07 14.07 5.67
C TRP A 251 -14.08 14.40 7.20
N HIS A 252 -15.09 15.14 7.73
CA HIS A 252 -15.03 15.70 9.11
C HIS A 252 -16.10 15.34 10.18
N ASN A 253 -17.31 14.84 9.88
CA ASN A 253 -18.36 14.76 10.94
C ASN A 253 -18.52 13.40 11.68
N THR A 254 -18.05 12.28 11.12
CA THR A 254 -18.24 10.92 11.71
C THR A 254 -16.94 10.29 12.22
N ALA A 255 -15.86 11.07 12.23
CA ALA A 255 -14.50 10.62 12.53
C ALA A 255 -14.33 10.00 13.94
N VAL A 256 -14.97 10.56 14.97
CA VAL A 256 -14.84 10.06 16.36
C VAL A 256 -15.43 8.66 16.50
N ARG A 257 -16.67 8.46 16.05
CA ARG A 257 -17.36 7.15 16.10
C ARG A 257 -16.61 6.11 15.27
N LEU A 258 -16.07 6.51 14.11
CA LEU A 258 -15.30 5.61 13.24
C LEU A 258 -13.97 5.18 13.88
N ARG A 259 -13.29 6.05 14.62
CA ARG A 259 -12.10 5.68 15.39
C ARG A 259 -12.42 4.69 16.50
N GLN A 260 -13.53 4.90 17.23
CA GLN A 260 -13.96 3.99 18.29
C GLN A 260 -14.37 2.62 17.73
N TRP A 261 -15.10 2.60 16.62
CA TRP A 261 -15.50 1.37 15.94
C TRP A 261 -14.30 0.56 15.44
N ASN A 262 -13.32 1.27 14.88
CA ASN A 262 -12.05 0.71 14.38
C ASN A 262 -10.90 0.95 15.37
N SER A 263 -11.13 0.67 16.66
CA SER A 263 -10.19 1.00 17.73
C SER A 263 -8.84 0.29 17.61
N LEU A 264 -8.80 -0.92 17.06
CA LEU A 264 -7.55 -1.66 16.86
C LEU A 264 -6.75 -1.07 15.69
N ASP A 265 -7.42 -0.72 14.60
CA ASP A 265 -6.79 0.04 13.49
C ASP A 265 -6.31 1.42 13.97
N TRP A 266 -7.02 2.07 14.89
CA TRP A 266 -6.59 3.33 15.49
C TRP A 266 -5.32 3.20 16.33
N ALA A 267 -5.26 2.21 17.22
CA ALA A 267 -4.07 1.93 18.01
C ALA A 267 -2.87 1.59 17.11
N LEU A 268 -3.09 0.75 16.09
CA LEU A 268 -2.10 0.39 15.09
C LEU A 268 -1.58 1.63 14.33
N TYR A 269 -2.48 2.47 13.80
CA TYR A 269 -2.11 3.67 13.07
C TYR A 269 -1.34 4.66 13.95
N PHE A 270 -1.75 4.83 15.21
CA PHE A 270 -1.08 5.74 16.14
C PHE A 270 0.37 5.31 16.44
N HIS A 271 0.59 4.02 16.69
CA HIS A 271 1.92 3.44 16.89
C HIS A 271 2.83 3.68 15.66
N PHE A 272 2.36 3.26 14.48
CA PHE A 272 3.16 3.33 13.26
C PHE A 272 3.34 4.75 12.71
N ASN A 273 2.43 5.68 13.00
CA ASN A 273 2.67 7.10 12.73
C ASN A 273 3.83 7.65 13.56
N THR A 274 3.94 7.23 14.82
CA THR A 274 5.07 7.63 15.67
C THR A 274 6.38 7.04 15.14
N SER A 275 6.42 5.73 14.86
CA SER A 275 7.64 5.11 14.32
C SER A 275 8.03 5.65 12.95
N PHE A 276 7.05 5.93 12.08
CA PHE A 276 7.27 6.58 10.78
C PHE A 276 8.02 7.91 10.90
N TRP A 277 7.57 8.81 11.77
CA TRP A 277 8.24 10.11 11.96
C TRP A 277 9.60 9.98 12.64
N HIS A 278 9.82 8.93 13.45
CA HIS A 278 11.16 8.61 13.94
C HIS A 278 12.11 8.20 12.80
N HIS A 279 11.64 7.39 11.84
CA HIS A 279 12.41 7.08 10.63
C HIS A 279 12.67 8.33 9.78
N ALA A 280 11.66 9.19 9.60
CA ALA A 280 11.78 10.46 8.87
C ALA A 280 12.84 11.37 9.51
N ALA A 281 12.83 11.51 10.83
CA ALA A 281 13.80 12.32 11.57
C ALA A 281 15.23 11.76 11.42
N ARG A 282 15.41 10.44 11.54
CA ARG A 282 16.71 9.77 11.34
C ARG A 282 17.24 9.92 9.92
N PHE A 283 16.36 9.92 8.93
CA PHE A 283 16.71 10.15 7.54
C PHE A 283 17.12 11.61 7.26
N GLY A 284 16.55 12.55 8.02
CA GLY A 284 16.77 13.99 7.91
C GLY A 284 15.58 14.67 7.23
N LEU A 285 14.82 15.48 7.98
CA LEU A 285 13.57 16.08 7.50
C LEU A 285 13.77 17.05 6.32
N ALA A 286 14.85 17.84 6.33
CA ALA A 286 15.17 18.74 5.22
C ALA A 286 15.51 17.97 3.93
N ARG A 287 16.27 16.88 4.06
CA ARG A 287 16.58 15.96 2.96
C ARG A 287 15.31 15.28 2.44
N LEU A 288 14.44 14.82 3.34
CA LEU A 288 13.14 14.25 3.00
C LEU A 288 12.31 15.21 2.17
N ASP A 289 12.18 16.47 2.60
CA ASP A 289 11.41 17.46 1.86
C ASP A 289 12.01 17.72 0.47
N ALA A 290 13.33 17.91 0.37
CA ALA A 290 14.01 18.12 -0.90
C ALA A 290 13.76 16.97 -1.90
N GLU A 291 13.89 15.71 -1.44
CA GLU A 291 13.66 14.53 -2.29
C GLU A 291 12.16 14.35 -2.64
N VAL A 292 11.24 14.76 -1.75
CA VAL A 292 9.80 14.82 -2.07
C VAL A 292 9.52 15.85 -3.16
N GLN A 293 10.15 17.02 -3.16
CA GLN A 293 9.97 18.02 -4.21
C GLN A 293 10.52 17.54 -5.55
N GLU A 294 11.69 16.89 -5.55
CA GLU A 294 12.27 16.28 -6.73
C GLU A 294 11.33 15.22 -7.34
N LEU A 295 10.77 14.35 -6.49
CA LEU A 295 9.78 13.36 -6.87
C LEU A 295 8.54 14.03 -7.50
N ARG A 296 8.03 15.11 -6.91
CA ARG A 296 6.89 15.88 -7.43
C ARG A 296 7.18 16.53 -8.77
N ALA A 297 8.37 17.06 -8.98
CA ALA A 297 8.78 17.59 -10.27
C ALA A 297 8.79 16.48 -11.33
N ARG A 298 9.38 15.33 -11.01
CA ARG A 298 9.47 14.19 -11.93
C ARG A 298 8.11 13.62 -12.32
N LYS A 299 7.18 13.54 -11.36
CA LYS A 299 5.76 13.18 -11.57
C LYS A 299 5.11 14.04 -12.65
N LYS A 300 5.28 15.37 -12.54
CA LYS A 300 4.69 16.32 -13.49
C LYS A 300 5.24 16.12 -14.90
N VAL A 301 6.56 15.93 -15.02
CA VAL A 301 7.22 15.67 -16.31
C VAL A 301 6.69 14.40 -16.97
N LEU A 302 6.64 13.29 -16.23
CA LEU A 302 6.14 12.01 -16.76
C LEU A 302 4.65 12.06 -17.09
N ALA A 303 3.83 12.72 -16.27
CA ALA A 303 2.41 12.89 -16.54
C ALA A 303 2.16 13.69 -17.83
N ALA A 304 2.88 14.82 -18.01
CA ALA A 304 2.77 15.65 -19.21
C ALA A 304 3.23 14.94 -20.49
N HIS A 305 4.20 14.02 -20.36
CA HIS A 305 4.70 13.21 -21.47
C HIS A 305 3.73 12.06 -21.81
N CYS A 306 3.29 11.29 -20.82
CA CYS A 306 2.56 10.05 -21.03
C CYS A 306 1.04 10.19 -21.13
N LEU A 307 0.43 11.14 -20.43
CA LEU A 307 -1.01 11.12 -20.15
C LEU A 307 -1.77 12.13 -21.01
N GLN A 308 -2.95 11.73 -21.48
CA GLN A 308 -3.94 12.62 -22.07
C GLN A 308 -4.85 13.16 -20.96
N GLY A 309 -4.40 14.25 -20.33
CA GLY A 309 -5.13 14.93 -19.27
C GLY A 309 -5.09 14.21 -17.92
N SER A 310 -6.13 14.45 -17.12
CA SER A 310 -6.26 13.95 -15.74
C SER A 310 -6.89 12.56 -15.69
N ALA A 311 -6.98 12.00 -14.48
CA ALA A 311 -7.66 10.73 -14.27
C ALA A 311 -9.14 10.81 -14.70
N VAL A 312 -9.64 9.78 -15.38
CA VAL A 312 -11.01 9.70 -15.92
C VAL A 312 -11.69 8.41 -15.50
N GLU A 313 -13.02 8.39 -15.53
CA GLU A 313 -13.81 7.19 -15.27
C GLU A 313 -13.52 6.09 -16.29
N GLY A 314 -13.63 4.83 -15.87
CA GLY A 314 -13.31 3.67 -16.71
C GLY A 314 -14.06 3.62 -18.06
N ARG A 315 -15.26 4.20 -18.15
CA ARG A 315 -16.03 4.29 -19.41
C ARG A 315 -15.43 5.26 -20.43
N ILE A 316 -14.70 6.27 -19.98
CA ILE A 316 -14.05 7.31 -20.80
C ILE A 316 -12.68 6.84 -21.31
N ILE A 317 -12.13 5.76 -20.74
CA ILE A 317 -10.84 5.22 -21.18
C ILE A 317 -11.00 4.54 -22.54
N ASN A 318 -10.29 5.06 -23.54
CA ASN A 318 -10.41 4.65 -24.94
C ASN A 318 -9.91 3.21 -25.13
N ASP A 319 -8.72 2.91 -24.61
CA ASP A 319 -8.13 1.57 -24.70
C ASP A 319 -8.65 0.67 -23.57
N LYS A 320 -9.38 -0.38 -23.95
CA LYS A 320 -9.99 -1.34 -23.02
C LYS A 320 -8.95 -2.04 -22.13
N ARG A 321 -7.68 -2.14 -22.55
CA ARG A 321 -6.60 -2.75 -21.77
C ARG A 321 -6.28 -1.96 -20.50
N PHE A 322 -6.53 -0.66 -20.49
CA PHE A 322 -6.27 0.22 -19.35
C PHE A 322 -7.51 0.50 -18.50
N ARG A 323 -8.64 -0.14 -18.79
CA ARG A 323 -9.87 0.03 -18.00
C ARG A 323 -9.73 -0.69 -16.65
N PRO A 324 -9.74 0.03 -15.52
CA PRO A 324 -9.67 -0.62 -14.21
C PRO A 324 -10.96 -1.42 -13.97
N PHE A 325 -10.81 -2.54 -13.26
CA PHE A 325 -11.94 -3.34 -12.81
C PHE A 325 -12.86 -2.49 -11.92
N GLN A 326 -14.16 -2.51 -12.19
CA GLN A 326 -15.15 -1.76 -11.43
C GLN A 326 -15.89 -2.71 -10.48
N LEU A 327 -16.01 -2.33 -9.21
CA LEU A 327 -16.78 -3.08 -8.22
C LEU A 327 -17.83 -2.17 -7.59
N GLY A 328 -19.09 -2.59 -7.65
CA GLY A 328 -20.20 -1.84 -7.07
C GLY A 328 -20.43 -0.50 -7.78
N SER A 329 -20.83 0.51 -7.01
CA SER A 329 -21.15 1.85 -7.51
C SER A 329 -19.96 2.82 -7.51
N VAL A 330 -18.81 2.42 -6.97
CA VAL A 330 -17.62 3.27 -6.91
C VAL A 330 -16.90 3.27 -8.25
N GLN A 331 -16.73 4.46 -8.83
CA GLN A 331 -15.97 4.66 -10.05
C GLN A 331 -14.47 4.63 -9.74
N ILE A 332 -13.79 3.55 -10.12
CA ILE A 332 -12.33 3.52 -10.11
C ILE A 332 -11.84 4.26 -11.35
N LEU A 333 -11.08 5.33 -11.13
CA LEU A 333 -10.50 6.14 -12.20
C LEU A 333 -9.26 5.47 -12.80
N GLY A 334 -8.97 5.80 -14.05
CA GLY A 334 -7.73 5.46 -14.74
C GLY A 334 -7.29 6.60 -15.65
N TYR A 335 -6.40 6.32 -16.61
CA TYR A 335 -5.85 7.36 -17.47
C TYR A 335 -5.90 6.94 -18.94
N ASN A 336 -6.03 7.94 -19.82
CA ASN A 336 -5.75 7.79 -21.24
C ASN A 336 -4.28 8.13 -21.52
N LEU A 337 -3.64 7.41 -22.44
CA LEU A 337 -2.31 7.77 -22.92
C LEU A 337 -2.42 8.89 -23.96
N LYS A 338 -1.38 9.73 -24.02
CA LYS A 338 -1.25 10.76 -25.03
C LYS A 338 -1.22 10.14 -26.44
N PRO A 339 -1.95 10.69 -27.43
CA PRO A 339 -1.83 10.24 -28.81
C PRO A 339 -0.44 10.60 -29.39
N GLY A 340 0.01 9.84 -30.39
CA GLY A 340 1.26 10.12 -31.10
C GLY A 340 2.55 9.67 -30.40
N LEU A 341 2.46 8.90 -29.31
CA LEU A 341 3.63 8.26 -28.70
C LEU A 341 4.27 7.26 -29.66
N SER A 342 5.60 7.25 -29.74
CA SER A 342 6.34 6.19 -30.42
C SER A 342 6.06 4.83 -29.78
N ARG A 343 6.41 3.74 -30.48
CA ARG A 343 6.19 2.37 -29.96
C ARG A 343 6.91 2.13 -28.63
N GLU A 344 8.10 2.70 -28.46
CA GLU A 344 8.88 2.59 -27.23
C GLU A 344 8.24 3.40 -26.09
N GLU A 345 7.89 4.66 -26.35
CA GLU A 345 7.22 5.52 -25.36
C GLU A 345 5.87 4.94 -24.95
N PHE A 346 5.07 4.42 -25.89
CA PHE A 346 3.82 3.74 -25.58
C PHE A 346 4.05 2.55 -24.65
N THR A 347 5.08 1.74 -24.92
CA THR A 347 5.43 0.58 -24.08
C THR A 347 5.85 1.02 -22.69
N ARG A 348 6.64 2.09 -22.56
CA ARG A 348 7.08 2.64 -21.28
C ARG A 348 5.91 3.26 -20.50
N CYS A 349 5.16 4.17 -21.11
CA CYS A 349 4.04 4.89 -20.50
C CYS A 349 2.89 3.97 -20.12
N SER A 350 2.57 2.96 -20.93
CA SER A 350 1.49 2.02 -20.63
C SER A 350 1.72 1.25 -19.32
N ARG A 351 2.97 0.96 -18.94
CA ARG A 351 3.28 0.30 -17.66
C ARG A 351 2.88 1.14 -16.44
N PHE A 352 2.91 2.48 -16.54
CA PHE A 352 2.52 3.38 -15.44
C PHE A 352 1.01 3.35 -15.17
N ILE A 353 0.20 3.09 -16.20
CA ILE A 353 -1.26 3.16 -16.10
C ILE A 353 -1.95 1.79 -16.16
N LEU A 354 -1.18 0.72 -16.35
CA LEU A 354 -1.72 -0.64 -16.47
C LEU A 354 -2.36 -1.05 -15.13
N PRO A 355 -3.68 -1.33 -15.09
CA PRO A 355 -4.33 -1.64 -13.83
C PRO A 355 -3.87 -2.99 -13.26
N GLU A 356 -4.01 -3.14 -11.95
CA GLU A 356 -3.43 -4.24 -11.17
C GLU A 356 -3.73 -5.64 -11.72
N LEU A 357 -4.98 -5.92 -12.12
CA LEU A 357 -5.36 -7.25 -12.62
C LEU A 357 -4.66 -7.55 -13.94
N GLN A 358 -4.67 -6.58 -14.86
CA GLN A 358 -4.03 -6.67 -16.17
C GLN A 358 -2.51 -6.78 -16.05
N TYR A 359 -1.91 -6.04 -15.12
CA TYR A 359 -0.47 -6.13 -14.86
C TYR A 359 -0.11 -7.50 -14.27
N LYS A 360 -0.90 -8.02 -13.31
CA LYS A 360 -0.72 -9.38 -12.78
C LYS A 360 -0.79 -10.42 -13.90
N ASP A 361 -1.73 -10.29 -14.83
CA ASP A 361 -1.87 -11.21 -15.96
C ASP A 361 -0.67 -11.14 -16.91
N ARG A 362 -0.15 -9.93 -17.17
CA ARG A 362 1.12 -9.74 -17.91
C ARG A 362 2.28 -10.47 -17.25
N ILE A 363 2.47 -10.30 -15.94
CA ILE A 363 3.55 -10.98 -15.19
C ILE A 363 3.34 -12.50 -15.22
N TYR A 364 2.10 -12.97 -15.06
CA TYR A 364 1.77 -14.40 -15.13
C TYR A 364 2.17 -15.02 -16.47
N VAL A 365 1.87 -14.35 -17.60
CA VAL A 365 2.25 -14.83 -18.94
C VAL A 365 3.76 -14.89 -19.09
N ARG A 366 4.49 -13.87 -18.61
CA ARG A 366 5.97 -13.85 -18.64
C ARG A 366 6.57 -15.01 -17.83
N GLN A 367 6.08 -15.22 -16.61
CA GLN A 367 6.70 -16.17 -15.67
C GLN A 367 6.28 -17.62 -15.92
N PHE A 368 5.09 -17.87 -16.49
CA PHE A 368 4.57 -19.20 -16.73
C PHE A 368 4.09 -19.40 -18.18
N PRO A 369 4.96 -19.24 -19.19
CA PRO A 369 4.57 -19.21 -20.61
C PRO A 369 3.86 -20.49 -21.05
N SER A 370 4.36 -21.67 -20.70
CA SER A 370 3.73 -22.95 -21.06
C SER A 370 2.33 -23.11 -20.45
N LYS A 371 2.14 -22.68 -19.19
CA LYS A 371 0.82 -22.71 -18.52
C LYS A 371 -0.13 -21.64 -19.08
N ALA A 372 0.39 -20.52 -19.57
CA ALA A 372 -0.41 -19.52 -20.25
C ALA A 372 -0.88 -20.01 -21.64
N GLN A 373 0.00 -20.63 -22.42
CA GLN A 373 -0.33 -21.21 -23.72
C GLN A 373 -1.37 -22.33 -23.59
N ALA A 374 -1.23 -23.21 -22.60
CA ALA A 374 -2.22 -24.26 -22.34
C ALA A 374 -3.63 -23.70 -22.04
N ARG A 375 -3.73 -22.57 -21.31
CA ARG A 375 -5.01 -21.88 -21.06
C ARG A 375 -5.62 -21.28 -22.33
N ILE A 376 -4.78 -20.72 -23.21
CA ILE A 376 -5.22 -20.19 -24.51
C ILE A 376 -5.76 -21.34 -25.37
N ASN A 377 -5.00 -22.43 -25.49
CA ASN A 377 -5.39 -23.60 -26.26
C ASN A 377 -6.70 -24.21 -25.73
N TRP A 378 -6.85 -24.36 -24.41
CA TRP A 378 -8.10 -24.84 -23.78
C TRP A 378 -9.33 -23.99 -24.13
N ASN A 379 -9.20 -22.66 -24.15
CA ASN A 379 -10.27 -21.75 -24.51
C ASN A 379 -10.61 -21.79 -26.02
N HIS A 380 -9.67 -22.21 -26.87
CA HIS A 380 -9.90 -22.38 -28.31
C HIS A 380 -10.51 -23.74 -28.66
N THR A 381 -10.16 -24.81 -27.94
CA THR A 381 -10.70 -26.17 -28.17
C THR A 381 -12.14 -26.32 -27.69
N ILE A 382 -12.52 -25.61 -26.62
CA ILE A 382 -13.88 -25.63 -26.08
C ILE A 382 -14.44 -24.23 -26.31
N GLY A 383 -15.13 -24.01 -27.44
CA GLY A 383 -15.72 -22.71 -27.82
C GLY A 383 -16.70 -22.17 -26.78
N SER A 384 -16.18 -21.62 -25.69
CA SER A 384 -16.96 -21.13 -24.55
C SER A 384 -16.40 -19.78 -24.13
N PRO A 385 -17.18 -18.68 -24.22
CA PRO A 385 -16.80 -17.44 -23.58
C PRO A 385 -16.80 -17.72 -22.08
N LEU A 386 -15.65 -17.56 -21.43
CA LEU A 386 -15.56 -17.55 -19.96
C LEU A 386 -16.69 -16.66 -19.45
N ARG A 387 -17.73 -17.31 -18.90
CA ARG A 387 -18.78 -16.63 -18.16
C ARG A 387 -18.06 -15.81 -17.11
N ARG A 388 -18.31 -14.49 -17.12
CA ARG A 388 -18.13 -13.64 -15.95
C ARG A 388 -18.67 -14.42 -14.74
N PRO A 389 -18.02 -14.34 -13.56
CA PRO A 389 -18.56 -14.98 -12.36
C PRO A 389 -20.05 -14.61 -12.24
N PRO A 390 -20.93 -15.54 -11.84
CA PRO A 390 -22.35 -15.27 -11.82
C PRO A 390 -22.60 -14.01 -10.98
N VAL A 391 -23.06 -12.96 -11.66
CA VAL A 391 -23.83 -11.91 -11.02
C VAL A 391 -24.98 -12.65 -10.37
N GLY A 392 -25.00 -12.67 -9.03
CA GLY A 392 -26.07 -13.27 -8.27
C GLY A 392 -27.39 -12.79 -8.85
N LYS A 393 -28.14 -13.71 -9.45
CA LYS A 393 -29.51 -13.44 -9.86
C LYS A 393 -30.26 -13.13 -8.59
N ALA A 394 -30.69 -11.87 -8.46
CA ALA A 394 -31.88 -11.56 -7.69
C ALA A 394 -32.99 -12.45 -8.25
N LYS A 395 -33.52 -13.34 -7.42
CA LYS A 395 -34.84 -13.93 -7.60
C LYS A 395 -35.66 -13.50 -6.39
N ALA A 396 -36.87 -13.05 -6.74
CA ALA A 396 -38.01 -12.59 -5.95
C ALA A 396 -37.94 -12.79 -4.44
#